data_AF-A0A967WS02-F1
#
_entry.id   AF-A0A967WS02-F1
#
_cell.length_a   1.000
_cell.length_b   1.000
_cell.length_c   1.000
_cell.angle_alpha   90.00
_cell.angle_beta   90.00
_cell.angle_gamma   90.00
#
_symmetry.space_group_name_H-M   'P 1'
#
loop_
_entity.id
_entity.type
_entity.pdbx_description
1 polymer ?
#
loop_
_entity_poly.entity_id
_entity_poly.type
_entity_poly.pdbx_seq_one_letter_code
_entity_poly.pdbx_strand_id
1 'polypeptide(L)'
;MENSFAMEASSSIMGTYVLALWLDAPHTISIGRLGRFEFPSGWYLYVGSARGPGGLRARLLRHWRRLASGKRAHWHVDHLREHAVWGGAWARCSEQRLECSWADALRRRPDASMVARGFGASDCRCATHLVRVASVPDEDWLAGILGAERVAVAPDELDDLLEVLISADEESREEAALALGRFGGMAVEPLAATLARGEADARWWAARALAEVGGEGAVPPLVSVLEDMDPDVRACAALALGRIG
;
A
#
# COMPACT_ATOMS: atom_id res chain seq x y z
N MET A 1 14.14 -19.60 8.92
CA MET A 1 15.25 -18.67 9.24
C MET A 1 14.70 -17.29 8.95
N GLU A 2 14.12 -16.68 9.98
CA GLU A 2 13.52 -15.35 9.92
C GLU A 2 14.60 -14.31 9.68
N ASN A 3 14.38 -13.45 8.68
CA ASN A 3 15.15 -12.23 8.51
C ASN A 3 14.14 -11.08 8.37
N SER A 4 13.26 -10.93 9.37
CA SER A 4 12.57 -9.66 9.58
C SER A 4 13.60 -8.68 10.16
N PHE A 5 13.98 -7.69 9.35
CA PHE A 5 14.96 -6.68 9.74
C PHE A 5 14.32 -5.74 10.77
N ALA A 6 14.32 -6.13 12.04
CA ALA A 6 14.11 -5.21 13.14
C ALA A 6 15.28 -4.20 13.15
N MET A 7 15.08 -3.05 12.50
CA MET A 7 16.09 -2.00 12.41
C MET A 7 16.41 -1.46 13.81
N GLU A 8 17.53 -1.93 14.39
CA GLU A 8 18.03 -1.48 15.70
C GLU A 8 18.20 0.04 15.77
N ALA A 9 17.92 0.59 16.95
CA ALA A 9 17.55 1.98 17.16
C ALA A 9 18.71 3.01 17.24
N SER A 10 19.93 2.77 16.74
CA SER A 10 21.07 3.67 17.07
C SER A 10 22.00 4.13 15.93
N SER A 11 21.79 3.75 14.66
CA SER A 11 22.57 4.32 13.55
C SER A 11 21.69 5.02 12.51
N SER A 12 22.09 6.23 12.07
CA SER A 12 21.41 7.01 11.04
C SER A 12 21.67 6.40 9.66
N ILE A 13 21.12 5.22 9.40
CA ILE A 13 21.29 4.50 8.14
C ILE A 13 20.62 5.30 7.02
N MET A 14 21.40 5.74 6.04
CA MET A 14 20.86 6.40 4.86
C MET A 14 20.28 5.40 3.88
N GLY A 15 19.36 5.86 3.03
CA GLY A 15 18.84 4.99 1.98
C GLY A 15 17.93 5.69 0.98
N THR A 16 17.49 4.90 0.01
CA THR A 16 16.42 5.23 -0.93
C THR A 16 15.22 4.34 -0.61
N TYR A 17 14.01 4.88 -0.72
CA TYR A 17 12.78 4.17 -0.45
C TYR A 17 11.72 4.42 -1.53
N VAL A 18 10.81 3.47 -1.66
CA VAL A 18 9.53 3.57 -2.35
C VAL A 18 8.43 3.54 -1.29
N LEU A 19 7.47 4.46 -1.36
CA LEU A 19 6.19 4.36 -0.65
C LEU A 19 5.13 3.89 -1.62
N ALA A 20 4.32 2.92 -1.23
CA ALA A 20 3.07 2.61 -1.92
C ALA A 20 1.92 3.30 -1.17
N LEU A 21 1.13 4.07 -1.92
CA LEU A 21 -0.01 4.81 -1.41
C LEU A 21 -1.23 4.48 -2.27
N TRP A 22 -2.35 4.14 -1.65
CA TRP A 22 -3.61 3.89 -2.36
C TRP A 22 -4.54 5.09 -2.27
N LEU A 23 -5.05 5.52 -3.42
CA LEU A 23 -6.11 6.51 -3.50
C LEU A 23 -7.41 5.82 -3.98
N ASP A 24 -8.44 5.81 -3.15
CA ASP A 24 -9.69 5.08 -3.38
C ASP A 24 -10.64 5.78 -4.35
N ALA A 25 -10.66 7.11 -4.36
CA ALA A 25 -11.41 7.93 -5.30
C ALA A 25 -10.50 8.91 -6.05
N PRO A 26 -10.94 9.48 -7.19
CA PRO A 26 -10.24 10.60 -7.78
C PRO A 26 -10.25 11.82 -6.85
N HIS A 27 -9.09 12.45 -6.65
CA HIS A 27 -8.97 13.67 -5.85
C HIS A 27 -8.25 14.77 -6.63
N THR A 28 -8.73 16.00 -6.51
CA THR A 28 -7.96 17.16 -6.96
C THR A 28 -7.14 17.74 -5.80
N ILE A 29 -5.82 17.59 -5.87
CA ILE A 29 -4.90 17.93 -4.77
C ILE A 29 -4.01 19.09 -5.17
N SER A 30 -3.87 20.07 -4.28
CA SER A 30 -2.97 21.22 -4.44
C SER A 30 -1.60 20.91 -3.82
N ILE A 31 -0.56 20.83 -4.65
CA ILE A 31 0.80 20.45 -4.28
C ILE A 31 1.68 21.69 -4.16
N GLY A 32 1.46 22.50 -3.11
CA GLY A 32 2.24 23.71 -2.85
C GLY A 32 2.45 24.59 -4.09
N ARG A 33 3.71 24.87 -4.44
CA ARG A 33 4.08 25.67 -5.62
C ARG A 33 4.04 24.89 -6.94
N LEU A 34 3.96 23.56 -6.89
CA LEU A 34 3.92 22.72 -8.08
C LEU A 34 2.60 22.88 -8.86
N GLY A 35 1.52 23.24 -8.15
CA GLY A 35 0.22 23.51 -8.73
C GLY A 35 -0.86 22.53 -8.26
N ARG A 36 -1.99 22.53 -8.96
CA ARG A 36 -3.16 21.71 -8.67
C ARG A 36 -3.28 20.62 -9.73
N PHE A 37 -3.45 19.37 -9.28
CA PHE A 37 -3.50 18.20 -10.17
C PHE A 37 -4.69 17.32 -9.82
N GLU A 38 -5.24 16.64 -10.82
CA GLU A 38 -6.24 15.60 -10.64
C GLU A 38 -5.54 14.26 -10.56
N PHE A 39 -5.69 13.60 -9.40
CA PHE A 39 -5.15 12.28 -9.13
C PHE A 39 -6.28 11.26 -9.27
N PRO A 40 -6.30 10.42 -10.33
CA PRO A 40 -7.25 9.31 -10.42
C PRO A 40 -7.08 8.32 -9.28
N SER A 41 -8.11 7.56 -8.94
CA SER A 41 -7.99 6.44 -8.01
C SER A 41 -6.94 5.44 -8.51
N GLY A 42 -6.28 4.73 -7.59
CA GLY A 42 -5.25 3.75 -7.91
C GLY A 42 -4.05 3.79 -6.97
N TRP A 43 -3.07 2.95 -7.29
CA TRP A 43 -1.80 2.87 -6.58
C TRP A 43 -0.83 3.95 -7.04
N TYR A 44 -0.15 4.56 -6.08
CA TYR A 44 0.87 5.57 -6.28
C TYR A 44 2.17 5.13 -5.64
N LEU A 45 3.23 5.07 -6.44
CA LEU A 45 4.58 4.73 -5.99
C LEU A 45 5.43 5.98 -5.97
N TYR A 46 5.84 6.40 -4.78
CA TYR A 46 6.68 7.57 -4.55
C TYR A 46 8.10 7.16 -4.19
N VAL A 47 9.08 7.62 -4.95
CA VAL A 47 10.50 7.43 -4.64
C VAL A 47 11.03 8.62 -3.87
N GLY A 48 11.76 8.35 -2.78
CA GLY A 48 12.47 9.39 -2.03
C GLY A 48 13.79 8.90 -1.46
N SER A 49 14.60 9.85 -0.98
CA SER A 49 15.83 9.55 -0.24
C SER A 49 15.78 10.00 1.21
N ALA A 50 16.44 9.25 2.08
CA ALA A 50 16.55 9.51 3.50
C ALA A 50 18.01 9.71 3.88
N ARG A 51 18.51 10.93 3.66
CA ARG A 51 19.89 11.34 3.96
C ARG A 51 20.05 12.29 5.16
N GLY A 52 18.92 12.68 5.75
CA GLY A 52 18.91 13.61 6.87
C GLY A 52 19.20 12.92 8.21
N PRO A 53 19.29 13.71 9.30
CA PRO A 53 19.39 13.18 10.65
C PRO A 53 18.28 12.15 10.95
N GLY A 54 18.65 11.03 11.55
CA GLY A 54 17.75 9.92 11.87
C GLY A 54 17.52 8.91 10.73
N GLY A 55 18.11 9.17 9.55
CA GLY A 55 18.17 8.22 8.44
C GLY A 55 16.82 7.75 7.90
N LEU A 56 16.83 6.56 7.32
CA LEU A 56 15.71 5.91 6.67
C LEU A 56 14.54 5.67 7.62
N ARG A 57 14.79 5.13 8.81
CA ARG A 57 13.76 4.84 9.81
C ARG A 57 12.99 6.10 10.20
N ALA A 58 13.69 7.19 10.55
CA ALA A 58 13.02 8.44 10.92
C ALA A 58 12.22 9.04 9.75
N ARG A 59 12.72 8.89 8.52
CA ARG A 59 12.01 9.37 7.33
C ARG A 59 10.73 8.60 7.07
N LEU A 60 10.79 7.27 7.09
CA LEU A 60 9.63 6.42 6.86
C LEU A 60 8.58 6.60 7.96
N LEU A 61 8.99 6.65 9.23
CA LEU A 61 8.09 6.92 10.36
C LEU A 61 7.34 8.25 10.20
N ARG A 62 7.99 9.27 9.65
CA ARG A 62 7.34 10.57 9.41
C ARG A 62 6.24 10.47 8.35
N HIS A 63 6.49 9.73 7.27
CA HIS A 63 5.49 9.48 6.23
C HIS A 63 4.34 8.62 6.74
N TRP A 64 4.63 7.64 7.60
CA TRP A 64 3.64 6.75 8.17
C TRP A 64 2.65 7.49 9.09
N ARG A 65 3.15 8.31 10.03
CA ARG A 65 2.37 8.92 11.14
C ARG A 65 1.16 9.79 10.75
N ARG A 66 0.91 10.00 9.45
CA ARG A 66 -0.07 10.92 8.85
C ARG A 66 0.11 12.35 9.39
N LEU A 67 0.08 13.34 8.51
CA LEU A 67 0.03 14.71 9.00
C LEU A 67 -1.33 14.92 9.66
N ALA A 68 -1.34 15.30 10.95
CA ALA A 68 -2.56 15.76 11.59
C ALA A 68 -3.13 16.92 10.77
N SER A 69 -4.44 16.88 10.49
CA SER A 69 -5.15 17.87 9.68
C SER A 69 -4.75 19.30 10.06
N GLY A 70 -4.32 20.10 9.08
CA GLY A 70 -3.92 21.50 9.26
C GLY A 70 -2.43 21.72 9.56
N LYS A 71 -1.60 20.67 9.68
CA LYS A 71 -0.14 20.84 9.72
C LYS A 71 0.42 21.09 8.32
N ARG A 72 1.51 21.87 8.24
CA ARG A 72 2.16 22.18 6.96
C ARG A 72 2.84 20.92 6.40
N ALA A 73 2.42 20.51 5.20
CA ALA A 73 3.16 19.57 4.36
C ALA A 73 4.59 20.05 4.15
N HIS A 74 5.55 19.14 4.31
CA HIS A 74 6.98 19.41 4.13
C HIS A 74 7.47 18.92 2.76
N TRP A 75 6.91 17.82 2.24
CA TRP A 75 7.22 17.26 0.92
C TRP A 75 5.97 17.17 0.03
N HIS A 76 6.16 17.05 -1.29
CA HIS A 76 5.03 16.87 -2.20
C HIS A 76 4.17 15.66 -1.84
N VAL A 77 4.79 14.55 -1.43
CA VAL A 77 4.09 13.30 -1.05
C VAL A 77 3.20 13.47 0.19
N ASP A 78 3.51 14.42 1.06
CA ASP A 78 2.72 14.69 2.25
C ASP A 78 1.29 15.12 1.90
N HIS A 79 1.13 15.93 0.85
CA HIS A 79 -0.18 16.33 0.35
C HIS A 79 -0.99 15.15 -0.19
N LEU A 80 -0.33 14.19 -0.85
CA LEU A 80 -1.01 12.98 -1.32
C LEU A 80 -1.38 12.07 -0.15
N ARG A 81 -0.50 11.95 0.85
CA ARG A 81 -0.70 11.11 2.04
C ARG A 81 -1.86 11.57 2.93
N GLU A 82 -2.32 12.81 2.82
CA GLU A 82 -3.55 13.27 3.49
C GLU A 82 -4.81 12.56 2.96
N HIS A 83 -4.80 12.18 1.68
CA HIS A 83 -5.92 11.54 0.98
C HIS A 83 -5.71 10.05 0.73
N ALA A 84 -4.46 9.59 0.66
CA ALA A 84 -4.12 8.22 0.32
C ALA A 84 -3.81 7.35 1.56
N VAL A 85 -4.19 6.08 1.51
CA VAL A 85 -3.91 5.05 2.52
C VAL A 85 -2.51 4.48 2.32
N TRP A 86 -1.87 4.06 3.42
CA TRP A 86 -0.52 3.51 3.39
C TRP A 86 -0.55 2.05 2.97
N GLY A 87 0.05 1.72 1.81
CA GLY A 87 0.18 0.34 1.34
C GLY A 87 1.47 -0.35 1.76
N GLY A 88 2.49 0.42 2.17
CA GLY A 88 3.78 -0.12 2.56
C GLY A 88 4.96 0.75 2.14
N ALA A 89 6.15 0.35 2.57
CA ALA A 89 7.40 0.92 2.13
C ALA A 89 8.42 -0.16 1.81
N TRP A 90 9.21 0.08 0.77
CA TRP A 90 10.39 -0.71 0.43
C TRP A 90 11.58 0.20 0.41
N ALA A 91 12.73 -0.29 0.85
CA ALA A 91 13.91 0.53 0.90
C ALA A 91 15.18 -0.26 0.71
N ARG A 92 16.23 0.48 0.38
CA ARG A 92 17.60 -0.01 0.36
C ARG A 92 18.45 0.91 1.20
N CYS A 93 19.04 0.34 2.25
CA CYS A 93 20.07 0.98 3.04
C CYS A 93 21.33 1.14 2.17
N SER A 94 21.70 2.38 1.85
CA SER A 94 22.85 2.67 0.99
C SER A 94 23.24 4.14 1.06
N GLU A 95 24.54 4.41 0.94
CA GLU A 95 25.06 5.76 0.72
C GLU A 95 24.90 6.24 -0.73
N GLN A 96 24.61 5.33 -1.67
CA GLN A 96 24.46 5.65 -3.10
C GLN A 96 23.19 6.46 -3.37
N ARG A 97 23.24 7.37 -4.36
CA ARG A 97 22.09 8.18 -4.77
C ARG A 97 21.25 7.43 -5.81
N LEU A 98 20.35 6.56 -5.34
CA LEU A 98 19.52 5.71 -6.21
C LEU A 98 18.13 6.27 -6.52
N GLU A 99 17.77 7.43 -5.95
CA GLU A 99 16.44 8.01 -6.07
C GLU A 99 16.01 8.23 -7.53
N CYS A 100 16.85 8.89 -8.34
CA CYS A 100 16.51 9.15 -9.75
C CYS A 100 16.48 7.88 -10.59
N SER A 101 17.37 6.90 -10.32
CA SER A 101 17.38 5.64 -11.09
C SER A 101 16.16 4.79 -10.76
N TRP A 102 15.72 4.75 -9.50
CA TRP A 102 14.50 4.07 -9.08
C TRP A 102 13.24 4.72 -9.66
N ALA A 103 13.15 6.05 -9.63
CA ALA A 103 12.04 6.78 -10.23
C ALA A 103 11.91 6.49 -11.73
N ASP A 104 13.05 6.44 -12.42
CA ASP A 104 13.11 6.15 -13.85
C ASP A 104 12.79 4.67 -14.17
N ALA A 105 13.19 3.73 -13.31
CA ALA A 105 12.81 2.32 -13.41
C ALA A 105 11.30 2.11 -13.25
N LEU A 106 10.69 2.72 -12.23
CA LEU A 106 9.24 2.66 -12.02
C LEU A 106 8.46 3.30 -13.17
N ARG A 107 8.92 4.45 -13.68
CA ARG A 107 8.29 5.14 -14.82
C ARG A 107 8.31 4.33 -16.13
N ARG A 108 9.29 3.43 -16.30
CA ARG A 108 9.41 2.56 -17.47
C ARG A 108 8.48 1.35 -17.44
N ARG A 109 7.78 1.09 -16.34
CA ARG A 109 6.86 -0.04 -16.29
C ARG A 109 5.71 0.16 -17.28
N PRO A 110 5.20 -0.92 -17.92
CA PRO A 110 4.12 -0.82 -18.89
C PRO A 110 2.80 -0.26 -18.31
N ASP A 111 2.56 -0.47 -17.02
CA ASP A 111 1.37 -0.04 -16.29
C ASP A 111 1.53 1.34 -15.62
N ALA A 112 2.70 1.97 -15.74
CA ALA A 112 2.98 3.23 -15.08
C ALA A 112 2.46 4.44 -15.89
N SER A 113 1.75 5.33 -15.21
CA SER A 113 1.36 6.63 -15.76
C SER A 113 1.82 7.79 -14.86
N MET A 114 2.10 8.94 -15.49
CA MET A 114 2.53 10.15 -14.79
C MET A 114 1.34 11.08 -14.60
N VAL A 115 1.08 11.45 -13.35
CA VAL A 115 -0.04 12.36 -12.99
C VAL A 115 0.45 13.79 -12.81
N ALA A 116 1.54 13.99 -12.06
CA ALA A 116 2.04 15.31 -11.69
C ALA A 116 3.51 15.47 -12.10
N ARG A 117 3.77 16.23 -13.18
CA ARG A 117 5.14 16.55 -13.61
C ARG A 117 5.86 17.38 -12.54
N GLY A 118 7.10 17.02 -12.22
CA GLY A 118 7.93 17.65 -11.20
C GLY A 118 7.65 17.18 -9.77
N PHE A 119 6.70 16.27 -9.56
CA PHE A 119 6.39 15.74 -8.23
C PHE A 119 7.60 15.00 -7.65
N GLY A 120 7.98 15.32 -6.41
CA GLY A 120 9.20 14.80 -5.77
C GLY A 120 10.54 15.11 -6.45
N ALA A 121 10.58 15.87 -7.55
CA ALA A 121 11.77 16.05 -8.38
C ALA A 121 12.36 17.47 -8.32
N SER A 122 12.13 18.21 -7.23
CA SER A 122 12.48 19.64 -7.12
C SER A 122 13.99 19.93 -7.19
N ASP A 123 14.83 18.95 -6.88
CA ASP A 123 16.30 19.05 -6.85
C ASP A 123 16.99 18.26 -7.98
N CYS A 124 16.23 17.77 -8.96
CA CYS A 124 16.76 17.04 -10.11
C CYS A 124 16.01 17.36 -11.41
N ARG A 125 16.33 16.64 -12.50
CA ARG A 125 15.70 16.81 -13.83
C ARG A 125 14.71 15.71 -14.19
N CYS A 126 14.33 14.87 -13.22
CA CYS A 126 13.36 13.82 -13.43
C CYS A 126 12.00 14.39 -13.83
N ALA A 127 11.25 13.67 -14.66
CA ALA A 127 9.89 14.07 -15.02
C ALA A 127 8.96 14.05 -13.80
N THR A 128 9.15 13.07 -12.91
CA THR A 128 8.44 12.89 -11.64
C THR A 128 9.15 11.78 -10.85
N HIS A 129 9.07 11.80 -9.53
CA HIS A 129 9.40 10.67 -8.64
C HIS A 129 8.16 9.94 -8.13
N LEU A 130 6.97 10.32 -8.60
CA LEU A 130 5.68 9.69 -8.34
C LEU A 130 5.10 9.12 -9.63
N VAL A 131 4.76 7.84 -9.62
CA VAL A 131 4.03 7.18 -10.72
C VAL A 131 2.74 6.55 -10.20
N ARG A 132 1.69 6.57 -11.01
CA ARG A 132 0.49 5.78 -10.78
C ARG A 132 0.65 4.42 -11.47
N VAL A 133 0.23 3.34 -10.82
CA VAL A 133 0.28 1.97 -11.34
C VAL A 133 -1.06 1.26 -11.12
N ALA A 134 -1.30 0.18 -11.87
CA ALA A 134 -2.50 -0.65 -11.69
C ALA A 134 -2.43 -1.48 -10.40
N SER A 135 -1.25 -2.02 -10.10
CA SER A 135 -0.95 -2.77 -8.89
C SER A 135 0.47 -2.46 -8.39
N VAL A 136 0.69 -2.63 -7.09
CA VAL A 136 2.04 -2.56 -6.53
C VAL A 136 2.86 -3.73 -7.11
N PRO A 137 4.10 -3.50 -7.62
CA PRO A 137 4.98 -4.57 -8.05
C PRO A 137 5.21 -5.60 -6.93
N ASP A 138 5.35 -6.86 -7.29
CA ASP A 138 5.69 -7.92 -6.34
C ASP A 138 7.10 -7.73 -5.74
N GLU A 139 7.37 -8.49 -4.68
CA GLU A 139 8.64 -8.41 -3.95
C GLU A 139 9.84 -8.80 -4.81
N ASP A 140 9.68 -9.78 -5.71
CA ASP A 140 10.74 -10.21 -6.62
C ASP A 140 11.14 -9.09 -7.59
N TRP A 141 10.18 -8.33 -8.11
CA TRP A 141 10.44 -7.18 -8.95
C TRP A 141 11.13 -6.07 -8.18
N LEU A 142 10.66 -5.76 -6.96
CA LEU A 142 11.24 -4.70 -6.12
C LEU A 142 12.67 -5.05 -5.69
N ALA A 143 12.92 -6.29 -5.29
CA ALA A 143 14.24 -6.78 -4.95
C ALA A 143 15.15 -6.86 -6.19
N GLY A 144 14.66 -7.42 -7.29
CA GLY A 144 15.46 -7.64 -8.51
C GLY A 144 15.83 -6.36 -9.25
N ILE A 145 14.89 -5.41 -9.38
CA ILE A 145 15.08 -4.20 -10.18
C ILE A 145 15.63 -3.04 -9.34
N LEU A 146 15.15 -2.89 -8.11
CA LEU A 146 15.53 -1.76 -7.25
C LEU A 146 16.60 -2.18 -6.22
N GLY A 147 16.71 -3.47 -5.89
CA GLY A 147 17.44 -3.91 -4.72
C GLY A 147 16.75 -3.46 -3.43
N ALA A 148 15.42 -3.32 -3.45
CA ALA A 148 14.63 -2.81 -2.35
C ALA A 148 14.01 -3.98 -1.58
N GLU A 149 14.05 -3.90 -0.25
CA GLU A 149 13.41 -4.86 0.65
C GLU A 149 12.25 -4.18 1.38
N ARG A 150 11.22 -4.96 1.74
CA ARG A 150 10.07 -4.44 2.50
C ARG A 150 10.53 -3.98 3.88
N VAL A 151 10.09 -2.81 4.31
CA VAL A 151 10.43 -2.23 5.61
C VAL A 151 9.18 -2.11 6.48
N ALA A 152 9.22 -2.71 7.67
CA ALA A 152 8.23 -2.47 8.70
C ALA A 152 8.45 -1.08 9.33
N VAL A 153 7.44 -0.21 9.24
CA VAL A 153 7.55 1.19 9.70
C VAL A 153 6.75 1.43 10.99
N ALA A 154 5.71 0.63 11.25
CA ALA A 154 4.85 0.55 12.45
C ALA A 154 3.92 -0.70 12.26
N PRO A 155 2.86 -0.96 13.07
CA PRO A 155 1.94 -2.05 12.76
C PRO A 155 1.48 -1.93 11.31
N ASP A 156 1.57 -3.03 10.58
CA ASP A 156 1.14 -3.08 9.19
C ASP A 156 -0.36 -2.79 9.22
N GLU A 157 -0.80 -1.63 8.72
CA GLU A 157 -2.23 -1.24 8.72
C GLU A 157 -3.12 -2.36 8.14
N LEU A 158 -2.57 -3.15 7.21
CA LEU A 158 -3.15 -4.40 6.73
C LEU A 158 -3.39 -5.41 7.86
N ASP A 159 -2.39 -5.69 8.68
CA ASP A 159 -2.47 -6.62 9.83
C ASP A 159 -3.45 -6.12 10.90
N ASP A 160 -3.43 -4.81 11.21
CA ASP A 160 -4.38 -4.21 12.15
C ASP A 160 -5.82 -4.38 11.64
N LEU A 161 -6.04 -4.12 10.35
CA LEU A 161 -7.36 -4.30 9.73
C LEU A 161 -7.78 -5.77 9.67
N LEU A 162 -6.85 -6.70 9.47
CA LEU A 162 -7.12 -8.13 9.57
C LEU A 162 -7.50 -8.54 11.00
N GLU A 163 -6.85 -7.98 12.02
CA GLU A 163 -7.20 -8.23 13.43
C GLU A 163 -8.60 -7.70 13.78
N VAL A 164 -8.92 -6.48 13.31
CA VAL A 164 -10.27 -5.89 13.44
C VAL A 164 -11.30 -6.76 12.72
N LEU A 165 -11.02 -7.19 11.49
CA LEU A 165 -11.89 -8.06 10.71
C LEU A 165 -12.25 -9.35 11.47
N ILE A 166 -11.30 -9.90 12.24
CA ILE A 166 -11.46 -11.17 12.95
C ILE A 166 -12.21 -10.98 14.27
N SER A 167 -11.86 -9.96 15.06
CA SER A 167 -12.23 -9.91 16.48
C SER A 167 -13.12 -8.74 16.91
N ALA A 168 -13.38 -7.76 16.04
CA ALA A 168 -14.18 -6.60 16.38
C ALA A 168 -15.69 -6.82 16.22
N ASP A 169 -16.47 -5.80 16.56
CA ASP A 169 -17.90 -5.74 16.30
C ASP A 169 -18.24 -5.57 14.81
N GLU A 170 -19.50 -5.77 14.44
CA GLU A 170 -19.99 -5.77 13.05
C GLU A 170 -19.71 -4.44 12.31
N GLU A 171 -19.83 -3.29 12.98
CA GLU A 171 -19.58 -1.97 12.40
C GLU A 171 -18.10 -1.80 12.06
N SER A 172 -17.23 -2.09 13.03
CA SER A 172 -15.77 -2.06 12.85
C SER A 172 -15.29 -3.02 11.76
N ARG A 173 -15.91 -4.19 11.63
CA ARG A 173 -15.56 -5.17 10.59
C ARG A 173 -15.97 -4.74 9.19
N GLU A 174 -17.12 -4.09 9.03
CA GLU A 174 -17.51 -3.54 7.72
C GLU A 174 -16.53 -2.45 7.28
N GLU A 175 -16.15 -1.55 8.19
CA GLU A 175 -15.10 -0.56 7.93
C GLU A 175 -13.77 -1.21 7.57
N ALA A 176 -13.39 -2.28 8.28
CA ALA A 176 -12.18 -3.03 8.00
C ALA A 176 -12.23 -3.73 6.64
N ALA A 177 -13.35 -4.36 6.27
CA ALA A 177 -13.52 -5.02 4.97
C ALA A 177 -13.40 -4.01 3.81
N LEU A 178 -14.05 -2.85 3.92
CA LEU A 178 -13.92 -1.75 2.97
C LEU A 178 -12.49 -1.23 2.91
N ALA A 179 -11.82 -1.13 4.06
CA ALA A 179 -10.45 -0.69 4.15
C ALA A 179 -9.45 -1.68 3.55
N LEU A 180 -9.67 -2.98 3.72
CA LEU A 180 -8.87 -4.05 3.14
C LEU A 180 -8.99 -4.09 1.62
N GLY A 181 -10.16 -3.73 1.06
CA GLY A 181 -10.36 -3.57 -0.38
C GLY A 181 -9.32 -2.63 -1.02
N ARG A 182 -8.92 -1.58 -0.30
CA ARG A 182 -7.90 -0.60 -0.75
C ARG A 182 -6.50 -1.19 -0.89
N PHE A 183 -6.21 -2.31 -0.21
CA PHE A 183 -4.94 -3.00 -0.34
C PHE A 183 -4.89 -3.93 -1.58
N GLY A 184 -6.03 -4.16 -2.24
CA GLY A 184 -6.09 -4.92 -3.48
C GLY A 184 -5.45 -6.30 -3.35
N GLY A 185 -4.66 -6.69 -4.37
CA GLY A 185 -3.95 -7.98 -4.41
C GLY A 185 -3.12 -8.30 -3.17
N MET A 186 -2.64 -7.30 -2.43
CA MET A 186 -1.85 -7.52 -1.20
C MET A 186 -2.69 -8.10 -0.05
N ALA A 187 -3.99 -7.82 -0.02
CA ALA A 187 -4.89 -8.39 0.98
C ALA A 187 -5.39 -9.80 0.62
N VAL A 188 -5.21 -10.25 -0.63
CA VAL A 188 -5.75 -11.54 -1.09
C VAL A 188 -5.21 -12.71 -0.29
N GLU A 189 -3.89 -12.84 -0.17
CA GLU A 189 -3.27 -13.98 0.51
C GLU A 189 -3.57 -14.02 2.03
N PRO A 190 -3.48 -12.89 2.76
CA PRO A 190 -3.91 -12.86 4.17
C PRO A 190 -5.39 -13.18 4.37
N LEU A 191 -6.28 -12.65 3.51
CA LEU A 191 -7.71 -12.96 3.57
C LEU A 191 -7.99 -14.43 3.23
N ALA A 192 -7.28 -15.01 2.25
CA ALA A 192 -7.36 -16.42 1.93
C ALA A 192 -6.91 -17.31 3.10
N ALA A 193 -5.90 -16.89 3.86
CA ALA A 193 -5.51 -17.58 5.10
C ALA A 193 -6.63 -17.53 6.16
N THR A 194 -7.34 -16.41 6.28
CA THR A 194 -8.51 -16.28 7.17
C THR A 194 -9.67 -17.17 6.72
N LEU A 195 -9.95 -17.26 5.41
CA LEU A 195 -10.93 -18.20 4.86
C LEU A 195 -10.60 -19.65 5.21
N ALA A 196 -9.33 -20.04 5.18
CA ALA A 196 -8.94 -21.43 5.40
C ALA A 196 -8.97 -21.85 6.89
N ARG A 197 -8.77 -20.91 7.83
CA ARG A 197 -8.49 -21.23 9.25
C ARG A 197 -9.42 -20.53 10.25
N GLY A 198 -10.20 -19.56 9.81
CA GLY A 198 -11.09 -18.78 10.67
C GLY A 198 -12.34 -19.56 11.09
N GLU A 199 -12.98 -19.07 12.15
CA GLU A 199 -14.36 -19.47 12.51
C GLU A 199 -15.36 -18.94 11.47
N ALA A 200 -16.59 -19.46 11.46
CA ALA A 200 -17.58 -19.16 10.41
C ALA A 200 -17.77 -17.65 10.17
N ASP A 201 -17.86 -16.87 11.25
CA ASP A 201 -17.99 -15.42 11.22
C ASP A 201 -16.76 -14.74 10.58
N ALA A 202 -15.54 -15.12 10.98
CA ALA A 202 -14.31 -14.61 10.38
C ALA A 202 -14.16 -15.00 8.89
N ARG A 203 -14.60 -16.22 8.50
CA ARG A 203 -14.61 -16.65 7.10
C ARG A 203 -15.62 -15.84 6.28
N TRP A 204 -16.80 -15.56 6.84
CA TRP A 204 -17.80 -14.71 6.20
C TRP A 204 -17.24 -13.32 5.90
N TRP A 205 -16.59 -12.71 6.90
CA TRP A 205 -15.96 -11.39 6.77
C TRP A 205 -14.78 -11.38 5.81
N ALA A 206 -13.98 -12.45 5.78
CA ALA A 206 -12.91 -12.57 4.79
C ALA A 206 -13.44 -12.70 3.35
N ALA A 207 -14.53 -13.43 3.12
CA ALA A 207 -15.18 -13.50 1.82
C ALA A 207 -15.77 -12.14 1.41
N ARG A 208 -16.41 -11.43 2.35
CA ARG A 208 -16.92 -10.07 2.19
C ARG A 208 -15.81 -9.08 1.83
N ALA A 209 -14.66 -9.16 2.49
CA ALA A 209 -13.49 -8.32 2.22
C ALA A 209 -12.84 -8.65 0.87
N LEU A 210 -12.76 -9.92 0.49
CA LEU A 210 -12.29 -10.32 -0.85
C LEU A 210 -13.20 -9.79 -1.97
N ALA A 211 -14.50 -9.62 -1.71
CA ALA A 211 -15.40 -8.94 -2.64
C ALA A 211 -15.03 -7.47 -2.84
N GLU A 212 -14.59 -6.77 -1.78
CA GLU A 212 -14.11 -5.38 -1.85
C GLU A 212 -12.73 -5.28 -2.51
N VAL A 213 -11.86 -6.26 -2.27
CA VAL A 213 -10.57 -6.37 -2.95
C VAL A 213 -10.76 -6.56 -4.46
N GLY A 214 -11.67 -7.46 -4.83
CA GLY A 214 -12.01 -7.77 -6.21
C GLY A 214 -10.85 -8.31 -7.06
N GLY A 215 -11.05 -8.28 -8.38
CA GLY A 215 -10.05 -8.74 -9.36
C GLY A 215 -9.90 -10.26 -9.46
N GLU A 216 -9.22 -10.71 -10.53
CA GLU A 216 -9.05 -12.14 -10.84
C GLU A 216 -8.34 -12.92 -9.71
N GLY A 217 -7.47 -12.27 -8.95
CA GLY A 217 -6.75 -12.88 -7.83
C GLY A 217 -7.65 -13.27 -6.64
N ALA A 218 -8.79 -12.60 -6.46
CA ALA A 218 -9.74 -12.93 -5.40
C ALA A 218 -10.64 -14.13 -5.75
N VAL A 219 -10.71 -14.51 -7.03
CA VAL A 219 -11.60 -15.59 -7.51
C VAL A 219 -11.22 -16.97 -6.94
N PRO A 220 -9.96 -17.44 -7.01
CA PRO A 220 -9.64 -18.78 -6.53
C PRO A 220 -9.92 -19.01 -5.03
N PRO A 221 -9.58 -18.06 -4.11
CA PRO A 221 -9.96 -18.20 -2.70
C PRO A 221 -11.47 -18.18 -2.48
N LEU A 222 -12.24 -17.38 -3.23
CA LEU A 222 -13.70 -17.35 -3.10
C LEU A 222 -14.37 -18.62 -3.62
N VAL A 223 -13.84 -19.23 -4.69
CA VAL A 223 -14.36 -20.50 -5.23
C VAL A 223 -14.23 -21.64 -4.22
N SER A 224 -13.14 -21.71 -3.46
CA SER A 224 -12.98 -22.78 -2.45
C SER A 224 -13.98 -22.69 -1.30
N VAL A 225 -14.54 -21.50 -1.06
CA VAL A 225 -15.51 -21.22 0.01
C VAL A 225 -16.95 -21.58 -0.40
N LEU A 226 -17.22 -21.83 -1.68
CA LEU A 226 -18.55 -22.28 -2.14
C LEU A 226 -18.94 -23.65 -1.54
N GLU A 227 -17.98 -24.40 -1.02
CA GLU A 227 -18.17 -25.68 -0.33
C GLU A 227 -18.07 -25.57 1.19
N ASP A 228 -18.08 -24.35 1.76
CA ASP A 228 -17.98 -24.14 3.20
C ASP A 228 -19.11 -24.84 3.97
N MET A 229 -18.83 -25.30 5.18
CA MET A 229 -19.82 -25.96 6.03
C MET A 229 -20.96 -25.01 6.43
N ASP A 230 -20.65 -23.72 6.58
CA ASP A 230 -21.61 -22.71 6.99
C ASP A 230 -22.39 -22.15 5.77
N PRO A 231 -23.74 -22.21 5.77
CA PRO A 231 -24.55 -21.73 4.66
C PRO A 231 -24.41 -20.23 4.38
N ASP A 232 -24.19 -19.41 5.40
CA ASP A 232 -24.08 -17.95 5.24
C ASP A 232 -22.74 -17.60 4.60
N VAL A 233 -21.68 -18.32 4.97
CA VAL A 233 -20.36 -18.20 4.35
C VAL A 233 -20.41 -18.58 2.87
N ARG A 234 -21.08 -19.69 2.52
CA ARG A 234 -21.29 -20.07 1.10
C ARG A 234 -22.06 -19.01 0.32
N ALA A 235 -23.12 -18.45 0.92
CA ALA A 235 -23.92 -17.41 0.30
C ALA A 235 -23.10 -16.14 0.04
N CYS A 236 -22.27 -15.73 1.00
CA CYS A 236 -21.37 -14.58 0.87
C CYS A 236 -20.36 -14.79 -0.27
N ALA A 237 -19.74 -15.97 -0.36
CA ALA A 237 -18.80 -16.29 -1.44
C ALA A 237 -19.46 -16.25 -2.83
N ALA A 238 -20.68 -16.80 -2.96
CA ALA A 238 -21.43 -16.74 -4.22
C ALA A 238 -21.76 -15.29 -4.64
N LEU A 239 -22.16 -14.45 -3.68
CA LEU A 239 -22.41 -13.02 -3.92
C LEU A 239 -21.13 -12.27 -4.29
N ALA A 240 -20.02 -12.57 -3.62
CA ALA A 240 -18.72 -11.97 -3.90
C ALA A 240 -18.26 -12.30 -5.33
N LEU A 241 -18.36 -13.57 -5.74
CA LEU A 241 -18.03 -14.00 -7.09
C LEU A 241 -18.90 -13.30 -8.15
N GLY A 242 -20.21 -13.19 -7.91
CA GLY A 242 -21.12 -12.48 -8.83
C GLY A 242 -20.96 -10.96 -8.84
N ARG A 243 -20.17 -10.37 -7.92
CA ARG A 243 -19.75 -8.96 -7.97
C ARG A 243 -18.48 -8.78 -8.78
N ILE A 244 -17.59 -9.77 -8.76
CA ILE A 244 -16.28 -9.72 -9.41
C ILE A 244 -16.38 -10.02 -10.91
N GLY A 245 -17.33 -10.86 -11.33
CA GLY A 245 -17.58 -11.24 -12.73
C GLY A 245 -19.02 -11.68 -12.97
#